data_AF-A0A3C1FNJ9-F1
#
_entry.id   AF-A0A3C1FNJ9-F1
#
_cell.length_a   1.000
_cell.length_b   1.000
_cell.length_c   1.000
_cell.angle_alpha   90.00
_cell.angle_beta   90.00
_cell.angle_gamma   90.00
#
_symmetry.space_group_name_H-M   'P 1'
#
loop_
_entity.id
_entity.type
_entity.pdbx_description
1 polymer ?
#
loop_
_entity_poly.entity_id
_entity_poly.type
_entity_poly.pdbx_seq_one_letter_code
_entity_poly.pdbx_strand_id
1 'polypeptide(L)'
;DPALQRQLAGLFVFFAEVFWPTAAPLAILLTETERYRVWALQTLTLMGLVTSIYLLTSILQSPYEATILGHSIHYHNGYDYFPNGQIVYVLCTVLPFLLSSGRMVQLLGLTIFAGYGMTLQFYSEALVSVWCFFAAIASALIYLHVARLAPQRAQNPVPQK
;
A
#
# COMPACT_ATOMS: atom_id res chain seq x y z
N ASP A 1 -10.76 24.59 -11.00
CA ASP A 1 -11.48 25.01 -9.79
C ASP A 1 -10.70 24.50 -8.57
N PRO A 2 -10.12 25.40 -7.75
CA PRO A 2 -9.25 25.00 -6.62
C PRO A 2 -9.96 24.13 -5.57
N ALA A 3 -11.28 24.25 -5.43
CA ALA A 3 -12.05 23.40 -4.51
C ALA A 3 -12.12 21.94 -5.00
N LEU A 4 -12.35 21.74 -6.30
CA LEU A 4 -12.39 20.42 -6.92
C LEU A 4 -11.02 19.72 -6.83
N GLN A 5 -9.93 20.45 -7.05
CA GLN A 5 -8.57 19.93 -6.95
C GLN A 5 -8.26 19.43 -5.54
N ARG A 6 -8.65 20.17 -4.50
CA ARG A 6 -8.47 19.76 -3.09
C ARG A 6 -9.26 18.50 -2.75
N GLN A 7 -10.50 18.37 -3.22
CA GLN A 7 -11.32 17.18 -2.98
C GLN A 7 -10.72 15.93 -3.63
N LEU A 8 -10.27 16.05 -4.89
CA LEU A 8 -9.64 14.94 -5.61
C LEU A 8 -8.31 14.52 -4.98
N ALA A 9 -7.50 15.50 -4.58
CA ALA A 9 -6.24 15.25 -3.87
C ALA A 9 -6.48 14.55 -2.54
N GLY A 10 -7.42 15.04 -1.73
CA GLY A 10 -7.76 14.42 -0.44
C GLY A 10 -8.28 12.99 -0.59
N LEU A 11 -9.13 12.74 -1.59
CA LEU A 11 -9.65 11.39 -1.85
C LEU A 11 -8.54 10.43 -2.30
N PHE A 12 -7.66 10.87 -3.20
CA PHE A 12 -6.51 10.09 -3.63
C PHE A 12 -5.56 9.77 -2.46
N VAL A 13 -5.20 10.78 -1.66
CA VAL A 13 -4.31 10.62 -0.50
C VAL A 13 -4.95 9.74 0.57
N PHE A 14 -6.27 9.83 0.79
CA PHE A 14 -6.97 8.91 1.68
C PHE A 14 -6.77 7.45 1.28
N PHE A 15 -6.95 7.12 0.00
CA PHE A 15 -6.70 5.76 -0.47
C PHE A 15 -5.22 5.38 -0.43
N ALA A 16 -4.31 6.32 -0.68
CA ALA A 16 -2.87 6.04 -0.64
C ALA A 16 -2.33 5.86 0.79
N GLU A 17 -2.71 6.70 1.73
CA GLU A 17 -2.11 6.79 3.07
C GLU A 17 -2.97 6.12 4.15
N VAL A 18 -4.30 6.28 4.11
CA VAL A 18 -5.18 5.76 5.19
C VAL A 18 -5.54 4.30 4.94
N PHE A 19 -5.86 3.93 3.71
CA PHE A 19 -6.41 2.61 3.42
C PHE A 19 -5.35 1.48 3.53
N TRP A 20 -4.17 1.66 2.94
CA TRP A 20 -3.17 0.59 2.77
C TRP A 20 -2.59 0.02 4.07
N PRO A 21 -2.24 0.80 5.11
CA PRO A 21 -1.61 0.27 6.32
C PRO A 21 -2.44 -0.79 7.03
N THR A 22 -3.77 -0.68 6.95
CA THR A 22 -4.69 -1.65 7.52
C THR A 22 -5.06 -2.74 6.51
N ALA A 23 -5.32 -2.35 5.25
CA ALA A 23 -5.79 -3.28 4.23
C ALA A 23 -4.73 -4.33 3.84
N ALA A 24 -3.46 -3.94 3.71
CA ALA A 24 -2.37 -4.85 3.34
C ALA A 24 -2.18 -6.02 4.32
N PRO A 25 -1.99 -5.79 5.64
CA PRO A 25 -1.84 -6.88 6.59
C PRO A 25 -3.10 -7.73 6.74
N LEU A 26 -4.28 -7.11 6.69
CA LEU A 26 -5.55 -7.82 6.77
C LEU A 26 -5.75 -8.76 5.57
N ALA A 27 -5.40 -8.32 4.35
CA ALA A 27 -5.49 -9.16 3.16
C ALA A 27 -4.61 -10.41 3.26
N ILE A 28 -3.38 -10.27 3.75
CA ILE A 28 -2.47 -11.42 3.91
C ILE A 28 -2.90 -12.32 5.07
N LEU A 29 -3.37 -11.72 6.18
CA LEU A 29 -3.86 -12.44 7.35
C LEU A 29 -4.98 -13.44 6.97
N LEU A 30 -5.89 -13.04 6.08
CA LEU A 30 -6.98 -13.90 5.61
C LEU A 30 -6.53 -15.10 4.77
N THR A 31 -5.31 -15.06 4.23
CA THR A 31 -4.75 -16.15 3.41
C THR A 31 -3.81 -17.09 4.17
N GLU A 32 -3.38 -16.70 5.37
CA GLU A 32 -2.34 -17.40 6.10
C GLU A 32 -2.91 -18.34 7.17
N THR A 33 -2.34 -19.54 7.28
CA THR A 33 -2.76 -20.57 8.25
C THR A 33 -1.75 -20.77 9.38
N GLU A 34 -0.48 -20.42 9.15
CA GLU A 34 0.61 -20.63 10.09
C GLU A 34 0.50 -19.72 11.32
N ARG A 35 0.44 -20.32 12.51
CA ARG A 35 0.11 -19.62 13.77
C ARG A 35 1.07 -18.46 14.09
N TYR A 36 2.36 -18.60 13.80
CA TYR A 36 3.35 -17.54 14.04
C TYR A 36 3.16 -16.34 13.09
N ARG A 37 2.82 -16.59 11.82
CA ARG A 37 2.58 -15.53 10.82
C ARG A 37 1.27 -14.83 11.08
N VAL A 38 0.22 -15.58 11.43
CA VAL A 38 -1.07 -15.03 11.84
C VAL A 38 -0.89 -14.04 12.99
N TRP A 39 -0.13 -14.41 14.04
CA TRP A 39 0.18 -13.50 15.15
C TRP A 39 0.93 -12.23 14.69
N ALA A 40 2.00 -12.39 13.89
CA ALA A 40 2.73 -11.24 13.36
C ALA A 40 1.84 -10.32 12.52
N LEU A 41 1.02 -10.87 11.63
CA LEU A 41 0.11 -10.13 10.76
C LEU A 41 -1.02 -9.45 11.55
N GLN A 42 -1.51 -10.06 12.64
CA GLN A 42 -2.47 -9.41 13.56
C GLN A 42 -1.85 -8.18 14.22
N THR A 43 -0.60 -8.28 14.72
CA THR A 43 0.09 -7.14 15.31
C THR A 43 0.31 -6.02 14.29
N LEU A 44 0.68 -6.37 13.05
CA LEU A 44 0.83 -5.41 11.95
C LEU A 44 -0.51 -4.78 11.55
N THR A 45 -1.60 -5.54 11.58
CA THR A 45 -2.96 -5.01 11.31
C THR A 45 -3.36 -3.98 12.36
N LEU A 46 -3.09 -4.26 13.65
CA LEU A 46 -3.40 -3.32 14.72
C LEU A 46 -2.55 -2.04 14.63
N MET A 47 -1.24 -2.19 14.38
CA MET A 47 -0.33 -1.06 14.14
C MET A 47 -0.75 -0.24 12.92
N GLY A 48 -1.15 -0.93 11.85
CA GLY A 48 -1.69 -0.36 10.63
C GLY A 48 -2.95 0.44 10.90
N LEU A 49 -3.88 -0.07 11.70
CA LEU A 49 -5.11 0.62 12.10
C LEU A 49 -4.84 1.92 12.86
N VAL A 50 -3.92 1.88 13.84
CA VAL A 50 -3.49 3.08 14.57
C VAL A 50 -2.88 4.10 13.62
N THR A 51 -2.02 3.65 12.70
CA THR A 51 -1.39 4.51 11.69
C THR A 51 -2.42 5.11 10.74
N SER A 52 -3.40 4.33 10.27
CA SER A 52 -4.51 4.78 9.43
C SER A 52 -5.35 5.85 10.12
N ILE A 53 -5.70 5.67 11.40
CA ILE A 53 -6.46 6.65 12.18
C ILE A 53 -5.65 7.95 12.33
N TYR A 54 -4.36 7.85 12.64
CA TYR A 54 -3.48 9.01 12.76
C TYR A 54 -3.40 9.82 11.44
N LEU A 55 -3.20 9.14 10.32
CA LEU A 55 -3.15 9.77 8.99
C LEU A 55 -4.49 10.40 8.61
N LEU A 56 -5.60 9.73 8.94
CA LEU A 56 -6.94 10.28 8.73
C LEU A 56 -7.14 11.57 9.53
N THR A 57 -6.74 11.60 10.80
CA THR A 57 -6.82 12.84 11.60
C THR A 57 -5.95 13.95 11.04
N SER A 58 -4.80 13.61 10.46
CA SER A 58 -3.89 14.56 9.81
C SER A 58 -4.52 15.18 8.55
N ILE A 59 -5.19 14.37 7.72
CA ILE A 59 -5.94 14.83 6.53
C ILE A 59 -7.10 15.76 6.92
N LEU A 60 -7.80 15.46 8.02
CA LEU A 60 -8.93 16.27 8.49
C LEU A 60 -8.50 17.61 9.10
N GLN A 61 -7.33 17.66 9.74
CA GLN A 61 -6.79 18.87 10.36
C GLN A 61 -6.10 19.81 9.37
N SER A 62 -5.50 19.27 8.31
CA SER A 62 -4.81 20.05 7.30
C SER A 62 -5.05 19.43 5.92
N PRO A 63 -5.87 20.09 5.08
CA PRO A 63 -6.18 19.56 3.76
C PRO A 63 -4.91 19.54 2.90
N TYR A 64 -4.67 18.41 2.23
CA TYR A 64 -3.56 18.27 1.31
C TYR A 64 -3.69 19.24 0.13
N GLU A 65 -2.63 19.99 -0.14
CA GLU A 65 -2.52 20.80 -1.34
C GLU A 65 -1.69 20.06 -2.39
N ALA A 66 -2.33 19.74 -3.51
CA ALA A 66 -1.64 19.19 -4.68
C ALA A 66 -1.02 20.33 -5.48
N THR A 67 0.30 20.41 -5.51
CA THR A 67 1.05 21.36 -6.32
C THR A 67 1.80 20.62 -7.42
N ILE A 68 1.80 21.15 -8.64
CA ILE A 68 2.55 20.55 -9.75
C ILE A 68 3.98 21.12 -9.66
N LEU A 69 4.93 20.25 -9.35
CA LEU A 69 6.34 20.59 -9.24
C LEU A 69 7.09 19.80 -10.33
N GLY A 70 7.47 20.50 -11.40
CA GLY A 70 8.06 19.89 -12.60
C GLY A 70 7.07 18.99 -13.36
N HIS A 71 7.40 17.70 -13.48
CA HIS A 71 6.57 16.68 -14.14
C HIS A 71 5.81 15.77 -13.14
N SER A 72 5.80 16.12 -11.86
CA SER A 72 5.20 15.33 -10.79
C SER A 72 4.20 16.15 -9.95
N ILE A 73 3.21 15.46 -9.39
CA ILE A 73 2.24 16.04 -8.46
C ILE A 73 2.79 15.85 -7.04
N HIS A 74 3.11 16.97 -6.39
CA HIS A 74 3.55 17.01 -5.01
C HIS A 74 2.33 17.20 -4.11
N TYR A 75 2.12 16.26 -3.17
CA TYR A 75 1.06 16.34 -2.17
C TYR A 75 1.70 16.81 -0.87
N HIS A 76 1.53 18.09 -0.54
CA HIS A 76 2.03 18.63 0.73
C HIS A 76 0.87 18.78 1.71
N ASN A 77 1.15 18.38 2.94
CA ASN A 77 0.37 18.72 4.12
C ASN A 77 1.33 19.53 5.01
N GLY A 78 0.88 20.66 5.57
CA GLY A 78 1.68 21.43 6.55
C GLY A 78 1.85 20.71 7.89
N TYR A 79 1.36 19.47 7.99
CA TYR A 79 1.50 18.60 9.14
C TYR A 79 2.82 17.83 9.08
N ASP A 80 3.74 18.16 9.97
CA ASP A 80 4.94 17.37 10.18
C ASP A 80 4.53 15.97 10.65
N TYR A 81 4.85 14.96 9.85
CA TYR A 81 4.76 13.57 10.28
C TYR A 81 5.49 13.41 11.62
N PHE A 82 4.92 12.63 12.55
CA PHE A 82 5.65 12.19 13.73
C PHE A 82 7.03 11.67 13.31
N PRO A 83 8.13 11.97 14.05
CA PRO A 83 9.45 11.48 13.68
C PRO A 83 9.41 9.96 13.47
N ASN A 84 9.75 9.51 12.25
CA ASN A 84 9.69 8.13 11.76
C ASN A 84 8.30 7.55 11.39
N GLY A 85 7.24 8.37 11.34
CA GLY A 85 5.89 7.92 10.96
C GLY A 85 5.83 7.27 9.57
N GLN A 86 6.61 7.79 8.61
CA GLN A 86 6.76 7.18 7.28
C GLN A 86 7.36 5.76 7.35
N ILE A 87 8.32 5.51 8.25
CA ILE A 87 8.92 4.18 8.41
C ILE A 87 7.86 3.21 8.93
N VAL A 88 7.10 3.60 9.95
CA VAL A 88 6.01 2.77 10.49
C VAL A 88 4.98 2.44 9.42
N TYR A 89 4.59 3.43 8.63
CA TYR A 89 3.68 3.26 7.50
C TYR A 89 4.22 2.26 6.46
N VAL A 90 5.48 2.40 6.03
CA VAL A 90 6.10 1.49 5.05
C VAL A 90 6.21 0.08 5.62
N LEU A 91 6.56 -0.06 6.90
CA LEU A 91 6.65 -1.37 7.55
C LEU A 91 5.27 -2.03 7.59
N CYS A 92 4.21 -1.31 7.97
CA CYS A 92 2.85 -1.86 8.01
C CYS A 92 2.31 -2.21 6.62
N THR A 93 2.74 -1.52 5.57
CA THR A 93 2.28 -1.79 4.20
C THR A 93 3.09 -2.88 3.50
N VAL A 94 4.42 -2.92 3.70
CA VAL A 94 5.32 -3.83 2.97
C VAL A 94 5.58 -5.14 3.71
N LEU A 95 5.86 -5.10 5.02
CA LEU A 95 6.20 -6.32 5.77
C LEU A 95 5.15 -7.43 5.66
N PRO A 96 3.83 -7.15 5.63
CA PRO A 96 2.86 -8.22 5.51
C PRO A 96 3.01 -9.05 4.24
N PHE A 97 3.32 -8.41 3.11
CA PHE A 97 3.55 -9.11 1.85
C PHE A 97 4.80 -9.99 1.92
N LEU A 98 5.86 -9.53 2.60
CA LEU A 98 7.09 -10.29 2.79
C LEU A 98 6.92 -11.46 3.78
N LEU A 99 6.04 -11.32 4.77
CA LEU A 99 5.73 -12.36 5.76
C LEU A 99 4.79 -13.46 5.22
N SER A 100 4.13 -13.24 4.08
CA SER A 100 3.23 -14.20 3.46
C SER A 100 3.94 -15.53 3.14
N SER A 101 3.20 -16.65 3.24
CA SER A 101 3.63 -17.98 2.73
C SER A 101 3.89 -18.02 1.23
N GLY A 102 3.19 -17.18 0.45
CA GLY A 102 3.21 -17.25 -1.00
C GLY A 102 4.42 -16.56 -1.61
N ARG A 103 5.30 -17.30 -2.31
CA ARG A 103 6.47 -16.73 -3.02
C ARG A 103 6.10 -15.60 -3.98
N MET A 104 4.95 -15.68 -4.64
CA MET A 104 4.45 -14.62 -5.51
C MET A 104 4.06 -13.36 -4.73
N VAL A 105 3.43 -13.52 -3.57
CA VAL A 105 3.07 -12.40 -2.67
C VAL A 105 4.32 -11.71 -2.13
N GLN A 106 5.34 -12.50 -1.77
CA GLN A 106 6.65 -11.96 -1.37
C GLN A 106 7.32 -11.16 -2.49
N LEU A 107 7.26 -11.65 -3.74
CA LEU A 107 7.82 -10.94 -4.89
C LEU A 107 7.11 -9.59 -5.14
N LEU A 108 5.79 -9.55 -4.92
CA LEU A 108 5.03 -8.30 -4.98
C LEU A 108 5.45 -7.33 -3.89
N GLY A 109 5.57 -7.80 -2.64
CA GLY A 109 6.10 -7.00 -1.54
C GLY A 109 7.49 -6.44 -1.84
N LEU A 110 8.38 -7.27 -2.42
CA LEU A 110 9.71 -6.84 -2.83
C LEU A 110 9.68 -5.80 -3.95
N THR A 111 8.76 -5.93 -4.91
CA THR A 111 8.60 -4.96 -6.00
C THR A 111 8.13 -3.61 -5.46
N ILE A 112 7.15 -3.61 -4.55
CA ILE A 112 6.64 -2.41 -3.88
C ILE A 112 7.72 -1.76 -3.01
N PHE A 113 8.51 -2.56 -2.29
CA PHE A 113 9.61 -2.09 -1.46
C PHE A 113 10.76 -1.50 -2.27
N ALA A 114 11.18 -2.19 -3.33
CA ALA A 114 12.22 -1.71 -4.24
C ALA A 114 11.77 -0.42 -4.93
N GLY A 115 10.49 -0.36 -5.34
CA GLY A 115 9.86 0.84 -5.85
C GLY A 115 10.02 2.01 -4.88
N TYR A 116 9.59 1.83 -3.62
CA TYR A 116 9.73 2.84 -2.57
C TYR A 116 11.20 3.30 -2.36
N GLY A 117 12.14 2.36 -2.31
CA GLY A 117 13.57 2.67 -2.17
C GLY A 117 14.15 3.47 -3.33
N MET A 118 13.75 3.13 -4.57
CA MET A 118 14.12 3.92 -5.75
C MET A 118 13.52 5.32 -5.68
N THR A 119 12.26 5.44 -5.25
CA THR A 119 11.64 6.76 -5.15
C THR A 119 12.31 7.65 -4.12
N LEU A 120 12.66 7.11 -2.95
CA LEU A 120 13.38 7.87 -1.93
C LEU A 120 14.73 8.40 -2.43
N GLN A 121 15.43 7.63 -3.25
CA GLN A 121 16.75 7.99 -3.78
C GLN A 121 16.67 9.03 -4.92
N PHE A 122 15.71 8.88 -5.84
CA PHE A 122 15.68 9.65 -7.08
C PHE A 122 14.59 10.72 -7.15
N TYR A 123 13.50 10.58 -6.39
CA TYR A 123 12.27 11.37 -6.52
C TYR A 123 11.57 11.59 -5.16
N SER A 124 12.28 12.10 -4.14
CA SER A 124 11.72 12.36 -2.80
C SER A 124 10.43 13.20 -2.83
N GLU A 125 10.39 14.19 -3.71
CA GLU A 125 9.25 15.12 -3.89
C GLU A 125 8.03 14.46 -4.57
N ALA A 126 8.23 13.38 -5.32
CA ALA A 126 7.17 12.68 -6.07
C ALA A 126 6.87 11.29 -5.51
N LEU A 127 7.20 11.08 -4.22
CA LEU A 127 7.22 9.77 -3.59
C LEU A 127 5.90 9.02 -3.80
N VAL A 128 4.79 9.69 -3.48
CA VAL A 128 3.44 9.09 -3.55
C VAL A 128 3.12 8.65 -4.97
N SER A 129 3.32 9.51 -5.98
CA SER A 129 2.95 9.21 -7.37
C SER A 129 3.78 8.08 -7.98
N VAL A 130 5.09 8.09 -7.80
CA VAL A 130 5.98 7.07 -8.38
C VAL A 130 5.83 5.74 -7.64
N TRP A 131 5.64 5.77 -6.33
CA TRP A 131 5.36 4.54 -5.59
C TRP A 131 4.03 3.91 -5.99
N CYS A 132 2.99 4.72 -6.26
CA CYS A 132 1.75 4.23 -6.86
C CYS A 132 1.95 3.61 -8.26
N PHE A 133 2.89 4.10 -9.07
CA PHE A 133 3.23 3.48 -10.35
C PHE A 133 3.79 2.06 -10.17
N PHE A 134 4.70 1.87 -9.20
CA PHE A 134 5.18 0.52 -8.85
C PHE A 134 4.07 -0.38 -8.29
N ALA A 135 3.15 0.18 -7.49
CA ALA A 135 1.98 -0.55 -7.02
C ALA A 135 1.06 -0.98 -8.17
N ALA A 136 0.90 -0.15 -9.22
CA ALA A 136 0.16 -0.52 -10.42
C ALA A 136 0.83 -1.68 -11.17
N ILE A 137 2.17 -1.67 -11.28
CA ILE A 137 2.93 -2.81 -11.85
C ILE A 137 2.70 -4.07 -11.02
N ALA A 138 2.78 -3.98 -9.69
CA ALA A 138 2.51 -5.11 -8.80
C ALA A 138 1.09 -5.66 -9.01
N SER A 139 0.08 -4.78 -9.14
CA SER A 139 -1.30 -5.18 -9.45
C SER A 139 -1.42 -5.90 -10.79
N ALA A 140 -0.73 -5.44 -11.83
CA ALA A 140 -0.69 -6.13 -13.12
C ALA A 140 -0.05 -7.52 -13.03
N LEU A 141 1.00 -7.69 -12.22
CA LEU A 141 1.62 -8.99 -11.96
C LEU A 141 0.65 -9.96 -11.27
N ILE A 142 -0.12 -9.48 -10.28
CA ILE A 142 -1.19 -10.28 -9.63
C ILE A 142 -2.22 -10.71 -10.68
N TYR A 143 -2.71 -9.75 -11.48
CA TYR A 143 -3.71 -10.02 -12.50
C TYR A 143 -3.25 -11.09 -13.49
N LEU A 144 -2.02 -10.98 -14.01
CA LEU A 144 -1.44 -11.97 -14.93
C LEU A 144 -1.30 -13.35 -14.26
N HIS A 145 -0.98 -13.40 -12.97
CA HIS A 145 -0.89 -14.65 -12.24
C HIS A 145 -2.27 -15.33 -12.12
N VAL A 146 -3.30 -14.59 -11.71
CA VAL A 146 -4.67 -15.10 -11.60
C VAL A 146 -5.22 -15.52 -12.97
N ALA A 147 -4.96 -14.73 -14.01
CA ALA A 147 -5.36 -15.02 -15.38
C ALA A 147 -4.70 -16.30 -15.91
N ARG A 148 -3.47 -16.64 -15.49
CA ARG A 148 -2.81 -17.91 -15.84
C ARG A 148 -3.37 -19.11 -15.09
N LEU A 149 -3.88 -18.91 -13.88
CA LEU A 149 -4.49 -19.97 -13.06
C LEU A 149 -5.92 -20.31 -13.50
N ALA A 150 -6.67 -19.35 -14.05
CA ALA A 150 -8.05 -19.58 -14.50
C ALA A 150 -8.19 -20.71 -15.55
N PRO A 151 -7.35 -20.78 -16.61
CA PRO A 151 -7.35 -21.90 -17.56
C PRO A 151 -6.98 -23.24 -16.92
N GLN A 152 -6.02 -23.26 -15.99
CA GLN A 152 -5.58 -24.49 -15.33
C GLN A 152 -6.67 -25.06 -14.41
N ARG A 153 -7.43 -24.19 -13.74
CA ARG A 153 -8.56 -24.58 -12.89
C ARG A 153 -9.76 -25.10 -13.69
N ALA A 154 -9.94 -24.65 -14.93
CA ALA A 154 -10.93 -25.20 -15.86
C ALA A 154 -10.53 -26.61 -16.37
N GLN A 155 -9.24 -26.92 -16.42
CA GLN A 155 -8.72 -28.22 -16.86
C GLN A 155 -8.64 -29.27 -15.73
N ASN A 156 -8.46 -28.83 -14.47
CA ASN A 156 -8.45 -29.69 -13.28
C ASN A 156 -9.53 -29.24 -12.28
N PRO A 157 -10.80 -29.67 -12.46
CA PRO A 157 -11.86 -29.37 -11.51
C PRO A 157 -11.56 -30.03 -10.15
N VAL A 158 -11.73 -29.27 -9.07
CA VAL A 158 -11.59 -29.79 -7.69
C VAL A 158 -12.67 -30.85 -7.47
N PRO A 159 -12.32 -32.07 -7.02
CA PRO A 159 -13.32 -33.10 -6.71
C PRO A 159 -14.27 -32.56 -5.63
N GLN A 160 -15.57 -32.52 -5.93
CA GLN A 160 -16.57 -32.13 -4.95
C GLN A 160 -16.62 -33.18 -3.85
N LYS A 161 -16.49 -32.72 -2.60
CA LYS A 161 -16.50 -33.54 -1.40
C LYS A 161 -17.91 -33.61 -0.82
#